data_AF-R4G256-F1
#
_entry.id   AF-R4G256-F1
#
_cell.length_a   1.000
_cell.length_b   1.000
_cell.length_c   1.000
_cell.angle_alpha   90.00
_cell.angle_beta   90.00
_cell.angle_gamma   90.00
#
_symmetry.space_group_name_H-M   'P 1'
#
loop_
_entity.id
_entity.type
_entity.pdbx_description
1 polymer ?
#
loop_
_entity_poly.entity_id
_entity_poly.type
_entity_poly.pdbx_seq_one_letter_code
_entity_poly.pdbx_strand_id
1 'polypeptide(L)' 'MAYFNFLRPHSALEKRVPVVIPALEILPHMPARWAKLIAMAQEMLAQQAAS' A
#
# COMPACT_ATOMS: atom_id res chain seq x y z
N MET A 1 6.07 11.43 14.28
CA MET A 1 6.67 10.39 13.43
C MET A 1 6.02 10.44 12.06
N ALA A 2 6.75 10.86 11.02
CA ALA A 2 6.24 10.93 9.67
C ALA A 2 6.61 9.63 8.93
N TYR A 3 5.64 8.75 8.71
CA TYR A 3 5.81 7.59 7.85
C TYR A 3 5.78 8.07 6.39
N PHE A 4 6.83 7.79 5.61
CA PHE A 4 6.84 8.00 4.16
C PHE A 4 5.81 7.05 3.55
N ASN A 5 4.60 7.55 3.32
CA ASN A 5 3.47 6.74 2.89
C ASN A 5 3.13 7.07 1.45
N PHE A 6 3.35 6.14 0.52
CA PHE A 6 2.83 6.28 -0.86
C PHE A 6 1.29 6.20 -0.91
N LEU A 7 0.66 5.81 0.20
CA LEU A 7 -0.80 5.72 0.36
C LEU A 7 -1.42 6.98 0.99
N ARG A 8 -0.66 8.08 1.16
CA ARG A 8 -1.21 9.36 1.64
C ARG A 8 -1.24 10.41 0.52
N PRO A 9 -2.22 11.33 0.56
CA PRO A 9 -2.21 12.55 -0.22
C PRO A 9 -0.86 13.26 -0.17
N HIS A 10 -0.24 13.49 -1.32
CA HIS A 10 1.03 14.21 -1.40
C HIS A 10 0.81 15.64 -1.90
N SER A 11 1.35 16.64 -1.22
CA SER A 11 1.19 18.06 -1.59
C SER A 11 1.75 18.35 -3.00
N ALA A 12 2.87 17.73 -3.36
CA ALA A 12 3.44 17.82 -4.71
C ALA A 12 2.60 17.13 -5.81
N LEU A 13 1.56 16.38 -5.43
CA LEU A 13 0.63 15.70 -6.34
C LEU A 13 -0.79 16.28 -6.24
N GLU A 14 -0.93 17.57 -5.92
CA GLU A 14 -2.25 18.21 -5.70
C GLU A 14 -3.09 17.51 -4.61
N LYS A 15 -2.44 16.94 -3.58
CA LYS A 15 -3.08 16.10 -2.54
C LYS A 15 -3.71 14.80 -3.09
N ARG A 16 -3.31 14.33 -4.27
CA ARG A 16 -3.68 13.00 -4.76
C ARG A 16 -2.80 11.93 -4.14
N VAL A 17 -3.34 10.72 -4.06
CA VAL A 17 -2.59 9.52 -3.65
C VAL A 17 -1.87 8.98 -4.89
N PRO A 18 -0.54 8.84 -4.88
CA PRO A 18 0.22 8.44 -6.06
C PRO A 18 -0.14 7.05 -6.62
N VAL A 19 -0.63 6.14 -5.78
CA VAL A 19 -1.02 4.78 -6.19
C VAL A 19 -2.35 4.41 -5.54
N VAL A 20 -3.34 4.04 -6.35
CA VAL A 20 -4.62 3.51 -5.90
C VAL A 20 -4.57 1.98 -5.95
N ILE A 21 -4.68 1.33 -4.80
CA ILE A 21 -4.75 -0.13 -4.67
C ILE A 21 -6.12 -0.46 -4.07
N PRO A 22 -7.11 -0.89 -4.89
CA PRO A 22 -8.49 -1.09 -4.42
C PRO A 22 -8.60 -2.02 -3.20
N ALA A 23 -7.75 -3.05 -3.14
CA ALA A 23 -7.69 -3.99 -2.02
C ALA A 23 -7.29 -3.35 -0.67
N LEU A 24 -6.68 -2.16 -0.69
CA LEU A 24 -6.31 -1.41 0.51
C LEU A 24 -7.33 -0.33 0.89
N GLU A 25 -8.15 0.14 -0.05
CA GLU A 25 -9.10 1.23 0.19
C GLU A 25 -10.21 0.85 1.16
N ILE A 26 -10.67 -0.40 1.08
CA ILE A 26 -11.72 -0.95 1.93
C ILE A 26 -11.29 -1.17 3.40
N LEU A 27 -10.00 -0.97 3.71
CA LEU A 27 -9.44 -1.25 5.03
C LEU A 27 -9.54 -0.04 5.98
N PRO A 28 -9.91 -0.27 7.25
CA PRO A 28 -10.42 0.78 8.15
C PRO A 28 -9.36 1.77 8.65
N HIS A 29 -8.08 1.39 8.65
CA HIS A 29 -7.01 2.25 9.14
C HIS A 29 -5.66 1.89 8.50
N MET A 30 -4.68 2.79 8.63
CA MET A 30 -3.35 2.62 8.03
C MET A 30 -2.65 1.32 8.44
N PRO A 31 -2.65 0.87 9.72
CA PRO A 31 -2.06 -0.42 10.08
C PRO A 31 -2.63 -1.61 9.30
N ALA A 32 -3.95 -1.64 9.05
CA ALA A 32 -4.57 -2.72 8.27
C ALA A 32 -4.11 -2.66 6.80
N ARG A 33 -4.01 -1.45 6.23
CA ARG A 33 -3.49 -1.24 4.88
C ARG A 33 -2.04 -1.72 4.74
N TRP A 34 -1.19 -1.43 5.71
CA TRP A 34 0.19 -1.91 5.74
C TRP A 34 0.28 -3.44 5.84
N ALA A 35 -0.50 -4.05 6.73
CA ALA A 35 -0.53 -5.51 6.87
C ALA A 35 -0.93 -6.20 5.56
N LYS A 36 -1.98 -5.71 4.89
CA LYS A 36 -2.41 -6.27 3.60
C LYS A 36 -1.39 -6.04 2.49
N LEU A 37 -0.76 -4.86 2.44
CA LEU A 37 0.31 -4.57 1.46
C LEU A 37 1.50 -5.52 1.62
N ILE A 38 1.93 -5.78 2.86
CA ILE A 38 3.01 -6.72 3.16
C ILE A 38 2.63 -8.14 2.72
N ALA A 39 1.40 -8.58 3.02
CA ALA A 39 0.92 -9.90 2.62
C ALA A 39 0.94 -10.07 1.09
N MET A 40 0.44 -9.07 0.35
CA MET A 40 0.48 -9.08 -1.12
C MET A 40 1.91 -9.13 -1.68
N ALA A 41 2.85 -8.41 -1.06
CA ALA A 41 4.25 -8.45 -1.46
C ALA A 41 4.86 -9.84 -1.22
N GLN A 42 4.53 -10.49 -0.10
CA GLN A 42 4.97 -11.86 0.19
C GLN A 42 4.40 -12.88 -0.82
N GLU A 43 3.11 -12.76 -1.16
CA GLU A 43 2.47 -13.60 -2.19
C GLU A 43 3.17 -13.46 -3.55
N MET A 44 3.49 -12.23 -3.97
CA MET A 44 4.21 -11.97 -5.21
C MET A 44 5.61 -12.62 -5.22
N LEU A 45 6.37 -12.49 -4.12
CA LEU A 45 7.70 -13.10 -4.00
C LEU A 45 7.62 -14.63 -4.05
N ALA A 46 6.62 -15.23 -3.40
CA ALA A 46 6.41 -16.67 -3.45
C ALA A 46 6.07 -17.18 -4.87
N GLN A 47 5.24 -16.42 -5.60
CA GLN A 47 4.92 -16.73 -7.00
C GLN A 47 6.16 -16.66 -7.89
N GLN A 48 6.98 -15.61 -7.71
CA GLN A 48 8.25 -15.48 -8.45
C GLN A 48 9.23 -16.61 -8.16
N ALA A 49 9.32 -17.07 -6.90
CA ALA A 49 10.19 -18.18 -6.51
C ALA A 49 9.71 -19.55 -7.02
N ALA A 50 8.42 -19.69 -7.32
CA ALA A 50 7.83 -20.90 -7.88
C ALA A 50 7.82 -20.93 -9.42
N SER A 51 8.31 -19.86 -10.07
CA SER A 51 8.34 -19.68 -11.52
C SER A 51 9.69 -20.05 -12.15
#